data_AF-A0A7G6YCE2-F1
#
_entry.id   AF-A0A7G6YCE2-F1
#
_cell.length_a   1.000
_cell.length_b   1.000
_cell.length_c   1.000
_cell.angle_alpha   90.00
_cell.angle_beta   90.00
_cell.angle_gamma   90.00
#
_symmetry.space_group_name_H-M   'P 1'
#
loop_
_entity.id
_entity.type
_entity.pdbx_description
1 polymer ?
#
loop_
_entity_poly.entity_id
_entity_poly.type
_entity_poly.pdbx_seq_one_letter_code
_entity_poly.pdbx_strand_id
1 'polypeptide(L)'
;MTVSWHPVANAQPSEWVLSQGALGLPYAVVRRFAFGDPNRPDVWYRVVTWAPGSDGRELIGWCRTLEAAAAVAWDHRCAAESWRHHMAARRSDTATMAAKRPSAAELVRFYRAALAAQGVRPLRASPPRTTMER
;
A
#
# COMPACT_ATOMS: atom_id res chain seq x y z
N MET A 1 -11.11 30.94 -29.05
CA MET A 1 -10.44 29.68 -29.43
C MET A 1 -9.15 29.59 -28.64
N THR A 2 -9.10 28.78 -27.59
CA THR A 2 -7.90 28.61 -26.76
C THR A 2 -7.43 27.17 -26.83
N VAL A 3 -6.31 26.95 -27.54
CA VAL A 3 -5.58 25.69 -27.48
C VAL A 3 -4.95 25.61 -26.09
N SER A 4 -5.26 24.56 -25.32
CA SER A 4 -4.47 24.17 -24.14
C SER A 4 -4.10 22.69 -24.22
N TRP A 5 -3.80 22.20 -25.42
CA TRP A 5 -3.11 20.93 -25.52
C TRP A 5 -1.68 21.12 -25.00
N HIS A 6 -1.43 20.65 -23.78
CA HIS A 6 -0.11 20.56 -23.18
C HIS A 6 0.10 19.09 -22.79
N PRO A 7 1.21 18.42 -23.15
CA PRO A 7 1.39 16.97 -22.89
C PRO A 7 1.30 16.57 -21.41
N VAL A 8 1.57 17.51 -20.49
CA VAL A 8 1.33 17.35 -19.03
C VAL A 8 -0.16 17.16 -18.69
N ALA A 9 -1.09 17.67 -19.50
CA ALA A 9 -2.54 17.51 -19.29
C ALA A 9 -3.02 16.06 -19.48
N ASN A 10 -2.23 15.21 -20.17
CA ASN A 10 -2.48 13.77 -20.32
C ASN A 10 -1.55 12.91 -19.44
N ALA A 11 -0.60 13.53 -18.73
CA ALA A 11 0.26 12.81 -17.80
C ALA A 11 -0.55 12.49 -16.54
N GLN A 12 -1.13 11.29 -16.47
CA GLN A 12 -1.59 10.78 -15.18
C GLN A 12 -0.35 10.35 -14.38
N PRO A 13 -0.08 10.95 -13.20
CA PRO A 13 0.80 10.30 -12.25
C PRO A 13 0.24 8.89 -12.04
N SER A 14 1.05 7.83 -12.18
CA SER A 14 0.56 6.47 -11.94
C SER A 14 0.39 6.27 -10.44
N GLU A 15 -0.68 6.84 -9.92
CA GLU A 15 -1.16 6.76 -8.55
C GLU A 15 -2.45 5.93 -8.56
N TRP A 16 -2.50 4.92 -7.68
CA TRP A 16 -3.68 4.11 -7.47
C TRP A 16 -4.15 4.26 -6.04
N VAL A 17 -5.41 4.65 -5.86
CA VAL A 17 -6.08 4.61 -4.55
C VAL A 17 -6.75 3.25 -4.43
N LEU A 18 -6.42 2.51 -3.37
CA LEU A 18 -6.97 1.18 -3.13
C LEU A 18 -8.17 1.28 -2.18
N SER A 19 -9.29 0.68 -2.59
CA SER A 19 -10.57 0.66 -1.86
C SER A 19 -11.14 -0.76 -1.82
N GLN A 20 -11.96 -1.07 -0.80
CA GLN A 20 -12.65 -2.36 -0.74
C GLN A 20 -13.93 -2.32 -1.59
N GLY A 21 -13.80 -2.69 -2.86
CA GLY A 21 -14.90 -2.57 -3.83
C GLY A 21 -15.15 -1.12 -4.27
N ALA A 22 -16.08 -0.93 -5.20
CA ALA A 22 -16.32 0.36 -5.86
C ALA A 22 -16.80 1.48 -4.92
N LEU A 23 -17.49 1.12 -3.83
CA LEU A 23 -18.05 2.05 -2.84
C LEU A 23 -17.31 2.00 -1.49
N GLY A 24 -16.24 1.22 -1.39
CA GLY A 24 -15.53 1.03 -0.13
C GLY A 24 -14.68 2.25 0.25
N LEU A 25 -14.46 2.41 1.55
CA LEU A 25 -13.52 3.41 2.04
C LEU A 25 -12.09 3.10 1.52
N PRO A 26 -11.39 4.11 1.01
CA PRO A 26 -10.00 3.96 0.59
C PRO A 26 -9.11 3.65 1.79
N TYR A 27 -8.12 2.78 1.60
CA TYR A 27 -7.25 2.30 2.67
C TYR A 27 -5.76 2.48 2.38
N ALA A 28 -5.37 2.62 1.12
CA ALA A 28 -3.99 2.87 0.74
C ALA A 28 -3.86 3.65 -0.57
N VAL A 29 -2.67 4.18 -0.81
CA VAL A 29 -2.27 4.79 -2.08
C VAL A 29 -0.97 4.13 -2.54
N VAL A 30 -0.92 3.71 -3.81
CA VAL A 30 0.28 3.18 -4.46
C VAL A 30 0.74 4.18 -5.51
N ARG A 31 2.03 4.51 -5.53
CA ARG A 31 2.65 5.38 -6.55
C ARG A 31 3.76 4.66 -7.27
N ARG A 32 3.77 4.72 -8.60
CA ARG A 32 4.87 4.22 -9.42
C ARG A 32 5.99 5.26 -9.53
N PHE A 33 7.22 4.80 -9.37
CA PHE A 33 8.44 5.54 -9.63
C PHE A 33 9.28 4.74 -10.63
N ALA A 34 9.87 5.44 -11.59
CA ALA A 34 10.82 4.88 -12.53
C ALA A 34 12.13 5.65 -12.38
N PHE A 35 13.23 4.93 -12.15
CA PHE A 35 14.57 5.51 -11.99
C PHE A 35 15.53 4.93 -13.04
N GLY A 36 16.66 5.59 -13.27
CA GLY A 36 17.72 5.07 -14.14
C GLY A 36 17.48 5.26 -15.64
N ASP A 37 17.98 4.32 -16.44
CA ASP A 37 17.98 4.39 -17.91
C ASP A 37 16.54 4.45 -18.48
N PRO A 38 16.21 5.46 -19.31
CA PRO A 38 14.89 5.55 -19.96
C PRO A 38 14.49 4.31 -20.78
N ASN A 39 15.45 3.59 -21.36
CA ASN A 39 15.19 2.39 -22.17
C ASN A 39 14.99 1.14 -21.31
N ARG A 40 15.48 1.15 -20.07
CA ARG A 40 15.32 0.05 -19.11
C ARG A 40 15.15 0.59 -17.69
N PRO A 41 14.01 1.26 -17.42
CA PRO A 41 13.82 1.93 -16.15
C PRO A 41 13.70 0.94 -15.01
N ASP A 42 14.31 1.28 -13.88
CA ASP A 42 14.15 0.56 -12.63
C ASP A 42 12.84 1.00 -11.95
N VAL A 43 11.82 0.15 -12.01
CA VAL A 43 10.46 0.48 -11.55
C VAL A 43 10.25 0.06 -10.10
N TRP A 44 9.76 1.01 -9.31
CA TRP A 44 9.40 0.81 -7.91
C TRP A 44 7.99 1.33 -7.64
N TYR A 45 7.33 0.72 -6.66
CA TYR A 45 5.99 1.08 -6.22
C TYR A 45 6.05 1.47 -4.74
N ARG A 46 5.78 2.74 -4.43
CA ARG A 46 5.69 3.25 -3.05
C ARG A 46 4.27 3.05 -2.55
N VAL A 47 4.14 2.38 -1.42
CA VAL A 47 2.85 2.09 -0.77
C VAL A 47 2.73 2.92 0.49
N VAL A 48 1.68 3.73 0.58
CA VAL A 48 1.38 4.54 1.76
C VAL A 48 -0.04 4.32 2.24
N THR A 49 -0.29 4.61 3.52
CA THR A 49 -1.66 4.64 4.04
C THR A 49 -2.50 5.68 3.30
N TRP A 50 -3.81 5.48 3.26
CA TRP A 50 -4.69 6.52 2.74
C TRP A 50 -4.95 7.60 3.80
N ALA A 51 -4.91 8.85 3.35
CA ALA A 51 -5.43 10.02 4.04
C ALA A 51 -5.84 11.06 2.97
N PRO A 52 -6.78 11.97 3.28
CA PRO A 52 -7.21 13.03 2.35
C PRO A 52 -6.03 13.90 1.89
N GLY A 53 -5.20 14.34 2.83
CA GLY A 53 -3.93 15.02 2.58
C GLY A 53 -2.75 14.05 2.52
N SER A 54 -1.65 14.47 1.88
CA SER A 54 -0.42 13.66 1.82
C SER A 54 0.36 13.63 3.15
N ASP A 55 0.16 14.66 3.98
CA ASP A 55 0.73 14.83 5.31
C ASP A 55 0.26 13.76 6.30
N GLY A 56 -0.99 13.31 6.18
CA GLY A 56 -1.54 12.22 7.00
C GLY A 56 -1.15 10.80 6.53
N ARG A 57 -0.34 10.67 5.46
CA ARG A 57 0.01 9.36 4.89
C ARG A 57 1.33 8.84 5.46
N GLU A 58 1.29 7.63 5.99
CA GLU A 58 2.48 6.92 6.48
C GLU A 58 3.00 5.95 5.42
N LEU A 59 4.32 5.79 5.32
CA LEU A 59 4.94 4.79 4.46
C LEU A 59 4.67 3.38 5.01
N ILE A 60 4.09 2.52 4.18
CA ILE A 60 3.96 1.09 4.46
C ILE A 60 5.19 0.35 3.93
N GLY A 61 5.62 0.67 2.70
CA GLY A 61 6.83 0.09 2.12
C GLY A 61 7.03 0.38 0.63
N TRP A 62 8.06 -0.23 0.07
CA TRP A 62 8.39 -0.20 -1.35
C TRP A 62 8.34 -1.60 -1.94
N CYS A 63 7.82 -1.71 -3.16
CA CYS A 63 7.61 -2.96 -3.87
C CYS A 63 8.13 -2.88 -5.30
N ARG A 64 8.42 -4.04 -5.90
CA ARG A 64 8.92 -4.16 -7.27
C ARG A 64 7.81 -4.33 -8.31
N THR A 65 6.60 -4.69 -7.86
CA THR A 65 5.41 -4.84 -8.72
C THR A 65 4.19 -4.21 -8.07
N LEU A 66 3.19 -3.88 -8.87
CA LEU A 66 1.92 -3.32 -8.40
C LEU A 66 1.14 -4.32 -7.54
N GLU A 67 1.20 -5.61 -7.88
CA GLU A 67 0.52 -6.69 -7.14
C GLU A 67 1.12 -6.85 -5.75
N ALA A 68 2.45 -6.79 -5.63
CA ALA A 68 3.13 -6.83 -4.33
C ALA A 68 2.76 -5.60 -3.49
N ALA A 69 2.65 -4.43 -4.13
CA ALA A 69 2.22 -3.21 -3.48
C ALA A 69 0.77 -3.31 -2.96
N ALA A 70 -0.15 -3.83 -3.78
CA ALA A 70 -1.54 -4.06 -3.39
C ALA A 70 -1.67 -5.09 -2.26
N ALA A 71 -0.89 -6.18 -2.30
CA ALA A 71 -0.87 -7.17 -1.23
C ALA A 71 -0.37 -6.59 0.10
N VAL A 72 0.72 -5.82 0.07
CA VAL A 72 1.24 -5.12 1.27
C VAL A 72 0.21 -4.13 1.83
N ALA A 73 -0.49 -3.40 0.96
CA ALA A 73 -1.54 -2.48 1.37
C ALA A 73 -2.73 -3.20 2.03
N TRP A 74 -3.12 -4.37 1.50
CA TRP A 74 -4.17 -5.20 2.09
C TRP A 74 -3.75 -5.77 3.44
N ASP A 75 -2.53 -6.29 3.55
CA ASP A 75 -1.96 -6.75 4.83
C ASP A 75 -1.99 -5.63 5.88
N HIS A 76 -1.65 -4.40 5.50
CA HIS A 76 -1.74 -3.24 6.39
C HIS A 76 -3.18 -3.00 6.88
N ARG A 77 -4.17 -3.05 5.99
CA ARG A 77 -5.59 -2.91 6.37
C ARG A 77 -5.99 -3.97 7.40
N CYS A 78 -5.68 -5.24 7.14
CA CYS A 78 -5.95 -6.35 8.06
C CYS A 78 -5.22 -6.19 9.40
N ALA A 79 -3.96 -5.75 9.37
CA ALA A 79 -3.16 -5.47 10.57
C ALA A 79 -3.78 -4.34 11.41
N ALA A 80 -4.20 -3.24 10.77
CA ALA A 80 -4.82 -2.11 11.44
C ALA A 80 -6.17 -2.48 12.07
N GLU A 81 -6.99 -3.28 11.39
CA GLU A 81 -8.24 -3.83 11.94
C GLU A 81 -7.96 -4.73 13.16
N SER A 82 -7.04 -5.68 13.01
CA SER A 82 -6.65 -6.60 14.09
C SER A 82 -6.14 -5.85 15.32
N TRP A 83 -5.29 -4.83 15.11
CA TRP A 83 -4.79 -3.99 16.19
C TRP A 83 -5.90 -3.17 16.87
N ARG A 84 -6.84 -2.59 16.10
CA ARG A 84 -7.99 -1.87 16.67
C ARG A 84 -8.83 -2.77 17.57
N HIS A 85 -9.14 -3.99 17.12
CA HIS A 85 -9.86 -4.97 17.94
C HIS A 85 -9.07 -5.36 19.18
N HIS A 86 -7.76 -5.58 19.08
CA HIS A 86 -6.88 -5.91 20.19
C HIS A 86 -6.86 -4.83 21.29
N MET A 87 -6.87 -3.55 20.88
CA MET A 87 -6.91 -2.42 21.81
C MET A 87 -8.31 -2.20 22.39
N ALA A 88 -9.37 -2.36 21.58
CA ALA A 88 -10.75 -2.26 22.04
C ALA A 88 -11.09 -3.35 23.07
N ALA A 89 -10.58 -4.57 22.89
CA ALA A 89 -10.73 -5.66 23.87
C ALA A 89 -10.11 -5.33 25.23
N ARG A 90 -9.08 -4.47 25.26
CA ARG A 90 -8.47 -3.95 26.49
C ARG A 90 -9.15 -2.71 27.04
N ARG A 91 -10.26 -2.27 26.43
CA ARG A 91 -10.99 -1.04 26.78
C ARG A 91 -10.07 0.19 26.82
N SER A 92 -9.06 0.21 25.95
CA SER A 92 -8.20 1.39 25.81
C SER A 92 -8.99 2.51 25.16
N ASP A 93 -8.84 3.74 25.68
CA ASP A 93 -9.42 4.91 25.05
C ASP A 93 -8.73 5.28 23.72
N THR A 94 -9.35 6.17 22.95
CA THR A 94 -8.86 6.58 21.63
C THR A 94 -7.50 7.28 21.70
N ALA A 95 -7.22 8.06 22.75
CA ALA A 95 -5.95 8.77 22.91
C ALA A 95 -4.79 7.77 23.15
N THR A 96 -5.02 6.79 23.99
CA THR A 96 -4.09 5.70 24.28
C THR A 96 -3.88 4.82 23.06
N MET A 97 -4.93 4.54 22.30
CA MET A 97 -4.82 3.85 21.01
C MET A 97 -3.89 4.63 20.07
N ALA A 98 -4.14 5.91 19.83
CA ALA A 98 -3.32 6.72 18.95
C ALA A 98 -1.85 6.76 19.39
N ALA A 99 -1.59 6.96 20.68
CA ALA A 99 -0.23 7.03 21.23
C ALA A 99 0.54 5.71 21.15
N LYS A 100 -0.15 4.56 21.19
CA LYS A 100 0.45 3.22 21.15
C LYS A 100 0.44 2.59 19.75
N ARG A 101 -0.05 3.29 18.73
CA ARG A 101 -0.11 2.75 17.38
C ARG A 101 1.31 2.62 16.83
N PRO A 102 1.78 1.41 16.47
CA PRO A 102 3.02 1.26 15.75
C PRO A 102 2.93 1.94 14.38
N SER A 103 4.07 2.18 13.73
CA SER A 103 4.06 2.68 12.35
C SER A 103 3.34 1.70 11.42
N ALA A 104 2.82 2.21 10.31
CA ALA A 104 2.16 1.38 9.30
C ALA A 104 3.04 0.19 8.83
N ALA A 105 4.35 0.41 8.67
CA ALA A 105 5.30 -0.63 8.30
C ALA A 105 5.48 -1.70 9.40
N GLU A 106 5.55 -1.28 10.67
CA GLU A 106 5.67 -2.21 11.80
C GLU A 106 4.41 -3.03 12.01
N LEU A 107 3.22 -2.44 11.85
CA LEU A 107 1.96 -3.16 11.89
C LEU A 107 1.93 -4.32 10.87
N VAL A 108 2.36 -4.06 9.62
CA VAL A 108 2.47 -5.11 8.60
C VAL A 108 3.49 -6.17 9.00
N ARG A 109 4.66 -5.77 9.52
CA ARG A 109 5.70 -6.70 9.95
C ARG A 109 5.20 -7.64 11.04
N PHE A 110 4.57 -7.10 12.09
CA PHE A 110 4.03 -7.91 13.19
C PHE A 110 2.89 -8.81 12.73
N TYR A 111 2.00 -8.30 11.89
CA TYR A 111 0.91 -9.08 11.32
C TYR A 111 1.41 -10.28 10.51
N ARG A 112 2.38 -10.06 9.60
CA ARG A 112 2.98 -11.14 8.81
C ARG A 112 3.72 -12.16 9.68
N ALA A 113 4.41 -11.71 10.72
CA ALA A 113 5.05 -12.61 11.68
C ALA A 113 4.01 -13.48 12.42
N ALA A 114 2.88 -12.89 12.83
CA ALA A 114 1.79 -13.62 13.46
C ALA A 114 1.13 -14.64 12.52
N LEU A 115 0.88 -14.29 11.26
CA LEU A 115 0.37 -15.23 10.25
C LEU A 115 1.34 -16.38 10.02
N ALA A 116 2.64 -16.10 9.90
CA ALA A 116 3.66 -17.12 9.72
C ALA A 116 3.71 -18.10 10.91
N ALA A 117 3.58 -17.60 12.14
CA ALA A 117 3.50 -18.43 13.34
C ALA A 117 2.25 -19.33 13.37
N GLN A 118 1.18 -18.94 12.69
CA GLN A 118 -0.06 -19.72 12.54
C GLN A 118 -0.05 -20.66 11.33
N GLY A 119 1.06 -20.72 10.57
CA GLY A 119 1.14 -21.50 9.33
C GLY A 119 0.36 -20.90 8.16
N VAL A 120 -0.17 -19.68 8.31
CA VAL A 120 -0.90 -18.97 7.25
C VAL A 120 0.09 -18.17 6.41
N ARG A 121 0.12 -18.43 5.10
CA ARG A 121 1.00 -17.69 4.19
C ARG A 121 0.27 -16.45 3.66
N PRO A 122 0.85 -15.23 3.79
CA PRO A 122 0.24 -14.03 3.24
C PRO A 122 0.15 -14.13 1.71
N LEU A 123 -0.78 -13.36 1.14
CA LEU A 123 -0.94 -13.23 -0.31
C LEU A 123 0.40 -12.80 -0.92
N ARG A 124 1.09 -13.74 -1.58
CA ARG A 124 2.30 -13.44 -2.35
C ARG A 124 1.87 -12.99 -3.73
N ALA A 125 2.45 -11.90 -4.23
CA ALA A 125 2.44 -11.63 -5.65
C ALA A 125 3.10 -12.82 -6.37
N SER A 126 2.42 -13.37 -7.37
CA SER A 126 3.04 -14.33 -8.28
C SER A 126 4.23 -13.67 -8.97
N PRO A 127 5.36 -14.38 -9.15
CA PRO A 127 6.43 -13.85 -9.99
C PRO A 127 5.87 -13.59 -11.41
N PRO A 128 6.34 -12.55 -12.11
CA PRO A 128 5.94 -12.32 -13.49
C PRO A 128 6.23 -13.58 -14.30
N ARG A 129 5.23 -14.10 -15.03
CA ARG A 129 5.46 -15.15 -16.03
C ARG A 129 6.38 -14.56 -17.09
N THR A 130 7.65 -14.92 -17.08
CA THR A 130 8.54 -14.68 -18.21
C THR A 130 8.07 -15.60 -19.33
N THR A 131 7.28 -15.08 -20.27
CA THR A 131 7.02 -15.77 -21.53
C THR A 131 8.34 -15.80 -22.27
N MET A 132 8.99 -16.97 -22.26
CA MET A 132 10.16 -17.24 -23.08
C MET A 132 9.63 -17.66 -24.46
N GLU A 133 9.36 -16.67 -25.31
CA GLU A 133 9.12 -16.94 -26.74
C GLU A 133 10.46 -17.35 -27.37
N ARG A 134 10.42 -18.50 -28.04
CA ARG A 134 11.50 -19.06 -28.87
C ARG A 134 11.32 -18.63 -30.31
#